data_AF-A0A9E3IM07-F1
#
_entry.id   AF-A0A9E3IM07-F1
#
_cell.length_a   1.000
_cell.length_b   1.000
_cell.length_c   1.000
_cell.angle_alpha   90.00
_cell.angle_beta   90.00
_cell.angle_gamma   90.00
#
_symmetry.space_group_name_H-M   'P 1'
#
loop_
_entity.id
_entity.type
_entity.pdbx_description
1 polymer ?
#
loop_
_entity_poly.entity_id
_entity_poly.type
_entity_poly.pdbx_seq_one_letter_code
_entity_poly.pdbx_strand_id
1 'polypeptide(L)'
;MAERIVRKAKEYDRDTIPGDYATLKTPCPNCGGIVKENYRRYTCQGPKGDGEGSCEFSITKIPAGRAFETAEVEQFLRDKKIGPLDGFRSKAGWPFTAELKLAYDDEIKNWKLEFDFGEEAKEGDGEPVDFSDQESLGPCPKDAGRVFEYGTSYVCEHAVGAHVTCDFKSGKIILQQPVSRENMAKLLATGKTDLMENFVSNKTRRKFKAFLAYDKKEGKVNFEFEPRAAKAPAAKKTAARKKATEE
;
A
#
# COMPACT_ATOMS: atom_id res chain seq x y z
N MET A 1 5.96 43.39 -13.14
CA MET A 1 6.61 42.11 -12.74
C MET A 1 5.69 41.24 -11.86
N ALA A 2 5.06 41.78 -10.82
CA ALA A 2 4.12 41.05 -9.98
C ALA A 2 2.92 40.48 -10.77
N GLU A 3 2.32 41.24 -11.68
CA GLU A 3 1.20 40.78 -12.51
C GLU A 3 1.55 39.58 -13.41
N ARG A 4 2.78 39.51 -13.94
CA ARG A 4 3.25 38.39 -14.76
C ARG A 4 3.44 37.12 -13.92
N ILE A 5 3.84 37.28 -12.66
CA ILE A 5 4.01 36.17 -11.70
C ILE A 5 2.65 35.69 -11.21
N VAL A 6 1.73 36.60 -10.88
CA VAL A 6 0.36 36.29 -10.47
C VAL A 6 -0.44 35.66 -11.62
N ARG A 7 -0.26 36.14 -12.85
CA ARG A 7 -0.86 35.53 -14.04
C ARG A 7 -0.31 34.12 -14.27
N LYS A 8 1.01 33.91 -14.20
CA LYS A 8 1.61 32.57 -14.26
C LYS A 8 1.15 31.63 -13.15
N ALA A 9 0.89 32.13 -11.94
CA ALA A 9 0.38 31.33 -10.84
C ALA A 9 -1.11 30.99 -11.01
N LYS A 10 -1.90 31.89 -11.61
CA LYS A 10 -3.31 31.64 -11.96
C LYS A 10 -3.48 30.74 -13.18
N GLU A 11 -2.58 30.85 -14.15
CA GLU A 11 -2.48 29.99 -15.36
C GLU A 11 -1.71 28.69 -15.07
N TYR A 12 -1.27 28.45 -13.83
CA TYR A 12 -0.62 27.21 -13.41
C TYR A 12 -1.66 26.10 -13.33
N ASP A 13 -2.06 25.62 -14.50
CA ASP A 13 -2.93 24.46 -14.64
C ASP A 13 -2.11 23.19 -14.37
N ARG A 14 -2.67 22.28 -13.57
CA ARG A 14 -2.00 21.04 -13.15
C ARG A 14 -1.72 20.12 -14.34
N ASP A 15 -2.38 20.35 -15.47
CA ASP A 15 -2.21 19.60 -16.71
C ASP A 15 -1.09 20.11 -17.62
N THR A 16 -0.54 21.30 -17.36
CA THR A 16 0.52 21.93 -18.18
C THR A 16 1.87 21.93 -17.48
N ILE A 17 2.13 20.91 -16.65
CA ILE A 17 3.44 20.74 -16.01
C ILE A 17 4.40 20.28 -17.11
N PRO A 18 5.44 21.05 -17.47
CA PRO A 18 6.42 20.60 -18.44
C PRO A 18 7.23 19.44 -17.85
N GLY A 19 7.27 18.32 -18.56
CA GLY A 19 7.98 17.12 -18.16
C GLY A 19 8.28 16.24 -19.37
N ASP A 20 9.27 15.37 -19.22
CA ASP A 20 9.59 14.33 -20.20
C ASP A 20 8.63 13.15 -19.98
N TYR A 21 7.44 13.25 -20.59
CA TYR A 21 6.37 12.26 -20.45
C TYR A 21 6.45 11.19 -21.52
N ALA A 22 6.36 9.92 -21.12
CA ALA A 22 6.40 8.82 -22.05
C ALA A 22 5.15 8.78 -22.93
N THR A 23 5.35 8.46 -24.21
CA THR A 23 4.26 8.07 -25.11
C THR A 23 4.21 6.55 -25.14
N LEU A 24 3.06 5.96 -24.84
CA LEU A 24 2.90 4.51 -24.82
C LEU A 24 2.81 3.98 -26.24
N LYS A 25 3.40 2.80 -26.48
CA LYS A 25 3.30 2.12 -27.78
C LYS A 25 1.95 1.42 -27.96
N THR A 26 1.36 0.97 -26.86
CA THR A 26 0.07 0.27 -26.89
C THR A 26 -1.06 1.26 -27.22
N PRO A 27 -1.92 0.97 -28.21
CA PRO A 27 -3.03 1.84 -28.56
C PRO A 27 -4.09 1.88 -27.45
N CYS A 28 -4.91 2.92 -27.45
CA CYS A 28 -5.99 3.08 -26.51
C CYS A 28 -7.02 1.94 -26.65
N PRO A 29 -7.40 1.27 -25.56
CA PRO A 29 -8.36 0.16 -25.61
C PRO A 29 -9.78 0.59 -25.99
N ASN A 30 -10.10 1.90 -25.94
CA ASN A 30 -11.41 2.42 -26.32
C ASN A 30 -11.48 2.81 -27.81
N CYS A 31 -10.55 3.64 -28.29
CA CYS A 31 -10.62 4.21 -29.65
C CYS A 31 -9.44 3.84 -30.57
N GLY A 32 -8.44 3.10 -30.07
CA GLY A 32 -7.23 2.77 -30.84
C GLY A 32 -6.21 3.91 -30.99
N GLY A 33 -6.48 5.09 -30.43
CA GLY A 33 -5.58 6.25 -30.50
C GLY A 33 -4.32 6.12 -29.63
N ILE A 34 -3.41 7.08 -29.76
CA ILE A 34 -2.14 7.12 -29.00
C ILE A 34 -2.43 7.51 -27.56
N VAL A 35 -1.85 6.79 -26.59
CA VAL A 35 -1.95 7.12 -25.17
C VAL A 35 -0.65 7.77 -24.71
N LYS A 36 -0.76 8.94 -24.07
CA LYS A 36 0.38 9.69 -23.56
C LYS A 36 0.30 9.83 -22.05
N GLU A 37 1.45 9.73 -21.41
CA GLU A 37 1.59 10.04 -20.00
C GLU A 37 1.45 11.55 -19.76
N ASN A 38 0.84 11.91 -18.65
CA ASN A 38 0.83 13.24 -18.06
C ASN A 38 1.27 13.12 -16.59
N TYR A 39 1.39 14.23 -15.88
CA TYR A 39 1.87 14.30 -14.49
C TYR A 39 1.20 13.30 -13.53
N ARG A 40 -0.09 13.02 -13.72
CA ARG A 40 -0.88 12.15 -12.83
C ARG A 40 -1.55 10.96 -13.49
N ARG A 41 -1.63 10.94 -14.82
CA ARG A 41 -2.51 10.03 -15.56
C ARG A 41 -1.91 9.65 -16.90
N TYR A 42 -2.36 8.53 -17.45
CA TYR A 42 -2.21 8.22 -18.86
C TYR A 42 -3.53 8.53 -19.55
N THR A 43 -3.49 9.40 -20.56
CA THR A 43 -4.69 9.87 -21.27
C THR A 43 -4.59 9.59 -22.76
N CYS A 44 -5.72 9.29 -23.38
CA CYS A 44 -5.77 9.21 -24.83
C CYS A 44 -5.57 10.61 -25.44
N GLN A 45 -4.74 10.70 -26.48
CA GLN A 45 -4.48 11.92 -27.25
C GLN A 45 -5.03 11.81 -28.69
N GLY A 46 -5.94 10.87 -28.94
CA GLY A 46 -6.52 10.65 -30.27
C GLY A 46 -5.58 9.91 -31.23
N PRO A 47 -6.00 9.71 -32.48
CA PRO A 47 -5.25 8.91 -33.46
C PRO A 47 -3.91 9.54 -33.88
N LYS A 48 -3.80 10.87 -33.85
CA LYS A 48 -2.59 11.61 -34.25
C LYS A 48 -1.71 12.04 -33.08
N GLY A 49 -2.18 11.89 -31.83
CA GLY A 49 -1.42 12.25 -30.63
C GLY A 49 -1.35 13.75 -30.31
N ASP A 50 -2.20 14.54 -30.96
CA ASP A 50 -2.34 16.00 -30.83
C ASP A 50 -3.53 16.42 -29.96
N GLY A 51 -4.29 15.46 -29.43
CA GLY A 51 -5.49 15.69 -28.63
C GLY A 51 -6.76 15.85 -29.46
N GLU A 52 -6.66 15.95 -30.79
CA GLU A 52 -7.82 16.08 -31.67
C GLU A 52 -8.45 14.70 -31.89
N GLY A 53 -9.73 14.55 -31.50
CA GLY A 53 -10.42 13.26 -31.54
C GLY A 53 -9.97 12.28 -30.45
N SER A 54 -9.38 12.76 -29.35
CA SER A 54 -9.12 11.95 -28.16
C SER A 54 -10.43 11.44 -27.54
N CYS A 55 -10.48 10.16 -27.18
CA CYS A 55 -11.57 9.64 -26.35
C CYS A 55 -11.36 10.00 -24.87
N GLU A 56 -12.38 9.79 -24.04
CA GLU A 56 -12.35 10.10 -22.60
C GLU A 56 -11.52 9.10 -21.77
N PHE A 57 -10.80 8.16 -22.40
CA PHE A 57 -9.99 7.18 -21.70
C PHE A 57 -8.87 7.84 -20.89
N SER A 58 -8.87 7.58 -19.57
CA SER A 58 -7.93 8.13 -18.63
C SER A 58 -7.71 7.17 -17.46
N ILE A 59 -6.47 6.77 -17.20
CA ILE A 59 -6.09 5.94 -16.05
C ILE A 59 -5.08 6.68 -15.17
N THR A 60 -5.16 6.47 -13.84
CA THR A 60 -4.22 7.09 -12.89
C THR A 60 -2.83 6.45 -12.99
N LYS A 61 -1.78 7.28 -12.88
CA LYS A 61 -0.39 6.81 -12.80
C LYS A 61 -0.06 6.21 -11.45
N ILE A 62 -0.79 6.61 -10.40
CA ILE A 62 -0.53 6.20 -9.02
C ILE A 62 -1.78 5.57 -8.40
N PRO A 63 -2.21 4.37 -8.83
CA PRO A 63 -3.31 3.67 -8.17
C PRO A 63 -2.95 3.28 -6.74
N ALA A 64 -3.83 3.59 -5.79
CA ALA A 64 -3.69 3.24 -4.37
C ALA A 64 -2.28 3.51 -3.77
N GLY A 65 -1.61 4.58 -4.21
CA GLY A 65 -0.31 4.98 -3.69
C GLY A 65 0.93 4.27 -4.29
N ARG A 66 0.75 3.32 -5.21
CA ARG A 66 1.85 2.73 -6.01
C ARG A 66 1.93 3.45 -7.35
N ALA A 67 3.11 3.91 -7.76
CA ALA A 67 3.32 4.43 -9.11
C ALA A 67 3.54 3.28 -10.09
N PHE A 68 2.91 3.33 -11.26
CA PHE A 68 3.17 2.39 -12.34
C PHE A 68 4.47 2.72 -13.08
N GLU A 69 5.17 1.67 -13.52
CA GLU A 69 6.18 1.77 -14.56
C GLU A 69 5.55 1.79 -15.96
N THR A 70 6.20 2.44 -16.91
CA THR A 70 5.71 2.51 -18.30
C THR A 70 5.52 1.13 -18.94
N ALA A 71 6.41 0.18 -18.64
CA ALA A 71 6.29 -1.20 -19.11
C ALA A 71 5.05 -1.92 -18.54
N GLU A 72 4.73 -1.68 -17.26
CA GLU A 72 3.54 -2.23 -16.60
C GLU A 72 2.27 -1.69 -17.24
N VAL A 73 2.21 -0.37 -17.51
CA VAL A 73 1.03 0.23 -18.16
C VAL A 73 0.88 -0.28 -19.59
N GLU A 74 1.98 -0.42 -20.32
CA GLU A 74 1.95 -0.99 -21.66
C GLU A 74 1.37 -2.41 -21.68
N GLN A 75 1.76 -3.26 -20.71
CA GLN A 75 1.21 -4.60 -20.54
C GLN A 75 -0.27 -4.54 -20.15
N PHE A 76 -0.61 -3.70 -19.17
CA PHE A 76 -1.96 -3.54 -18.68
C PHE A 76 -2.95 -3.12 -19.77
N LEU A 77 -2.55 -2.21 -20.67
CA LEU A 77 -3.38 -1.80 -21.81
C LEU A 77 -3.54 -2.91 -22.86
N ARG A 78 -2.51 -3.76 -23.06
CA ARG A 78 -2.56 -4.87 -24.03
C ARG A 78 -3.45 -5.99 -23.53
N ASP A 79 -3.17 -6.47 -22.33
CA ASP A 79 -3.79 -7.67 -21.77
C ASP A 79 -5.11 -7.34 -21.05
N LYS A 80 -5.41 -6.05 -20.84
CA LYS A 80 -6.53 -5.54 -20.02
C LYS A 80 -6.52 -6.02 -18.58
N LYS A 81 -5.45 -6.71 -18.17
CA LYS A 81 -5.21 -7.26 -16.85
C LYS A 81 -3.72 -7.21 -16.55
N ILE A 82 -3.38 -6.98 -15.28
CA ILE A 82 -2.00 -7.05 -14.80
C ILE A 82 -1.98 -7.43 -13.32
N GLY A 83 -1.07 -8.31 -12.93
CA GLY A 83 -0.90 -8.69 -11.53
C GLY A 83 -0.58 -10.18 -11.35
N PRO A 84 -0.43 -10.60 -10.09
CA PRO A 84 -0.58 -9.82 -8.86
C PRO A 84 0.58 -8.85 -8.61
N LEU A 85 0.27 -7.57 -8.32
CA LEU A 85 1.26 -6.53 -7.99
C LEU A 85 1.20 -6.17 -6.51
N ASP A 86 2.37 -5.92 -5.90
CA ASP A 86 2.51 -5.49 -4.51
C ASP A 86 2.72 -3.98 -4.36
N GLY A 87 2.59 -3.45 -3.15
CA GLY A 87 2.90 -2.05 -2.83
C GLY A 87 1.72 -1.09 -2.89
N PHE A 88 0.50 -1.58 -3.08
CA PHE A 88 -0.72 -0.78 -2.92
C PHE A 88 -0.99 -0.48 -1.44
N ARG A 89 -1.66 0.64 -1.15
CA ARG A 89 -2.08 1.06 0.19
C ARG A 89 -3.58 1.33 0.23
N SER A 90 -4.27 0.70 1.18
CA SER A 90 -5.71 0.89 1.38
C SER A 90 -6.03 2.30 1.90
N LYS A 91 -7.32 2.68 1.96
CA LYS A 91 -7.75 3.95 2.57
C LYS A 91 -7.29 4.10 4.03
N ALA A 92 -7.18 2.98 4.75
CA ALA A 92 -6.66 2.94 6.12
C ALA A 92 -5.11 2.88 6.20
N GLY A 93 -4.42 2.89 5.05
CA GLY A 93 -2.96 2.96 4.93
C GLY A 93 -2.23 1.61 4.92
N TRP A 94 -2.97 0.49 4.90
CA TRP A 94 -2.37 -0.85 4.96
C TRP A 94 -1.86 -1.32 3.60
N PRO A 95 -0.66 -1.93 3.54
CA PRO A 95 -0.16 -2.49 2.30
C PRO A 95 -0.98 -3.71 1.87
N PHE A 96 -1.32 -3.82 0.60
CA PHE A 96 -1.97 -4.99 0.03
C PHE A 96 -1.42 -5.32 -1.37
N THR A 97 -1.66 -6.56 -1.80
CA THR A 97 -1.32 -7.07 -3.14
C THR A 97 -2.63 -7.25 -3.89
N ALA A 98 -2.68 -6.87 -5.16
CA ALA A 98 -3.89 -7.02 -5.96
C ALA A 98 -3.56 -7.20 -7.44
N GLU A 99 -4.48 -7.85 -8.15
CA GLU A 99 -4.53 -7.80 -9.61
C GLU A 99 -5.37 -6.58 -10.02
N LEU A 100 -5.08 -6.04 -11.20
CA LEU A 100 -5.86 -4.96 -11.79
C LEU A 100 -6.43 -5.43 -13.11
N LYS A 101 -7.64 -4.97 -13.40
CA LYS A 101 -8.31 -5.15 -14.69
C LYS A 101 -8.82 -3.83 -15.22
N LEU A 102 -8.92 -3.74 -16.54
CA LEU A 102 -9.74 -2.72 -17.19
C LEU A 102 -11.16 -3.27 -17.30
N ALA A 103 -12.08 -2.68 -16.54
CA ALA A 103 -13.51 -2.95 -16.65
C ALA A 103 -14.14 -1.92 -17.58
N TYR A 104 -14.93 -2.38 -18.55
CA TYR A 104 -15.70 -1.48 -19.40
C TYR A 104 -16.95 -1.03 -18.65
N ASP A 105 -17.19 0.27 -18.61
CA ASP A 105 -18.39 0.86 -18.04
C ASP A 105 -19.30 1.32 -19.16
N ASP A 106 -20.47 0.67 -19.27
CA ASP A 106 -21.46 0.91 -20.32
C ASP A 106 -22.18 2.26 -20.19
N GLU A 107 -22.23 2.86 -18.99
CA GLU A 107 -22.87 4.17 -18.78
C GLU A 107 -22.01 5.29 -19.34
N ILE A 108 -20.70 5.23 -19.10
CA ILE A 108 -19.74 6.22 -19.62
C ILE A 108 -19.05 5.79 -20.92
N LYS A 109 -19.38 4.60 -21.44
CA LYS A 109 -18.79 4.00 -22.64
C LYS A 109 -17.26 4.04 -22.66
N ASN A 110 -16.66 3.74 -21.51
CA ASN A 110 -15.22 3.90 -21.32
C ASN A 110 -14.65 2.84 -20.38
N TRP A 111 -13.33 2.63 -20.47
CA TRP A 111 -12.63 1.66 -19.64
C TRP A 111 -12.16 2.31 -18.34
N LYS A 112 -12.53 1.70 -17.21
CA LYS A 112 -12.08 2.06 -15.86
C LYS A 112 -11.06 1.05 -15.36
N LEU A 113 -10.08 1.53 -14.61
CA LEU A 113 -9.16 0.70 -13.86
C LEU A 113 -9.86 0.23 -12.58
N GLU A 114 -9.94 -1.08 -12.39
CA GLU A 114 -10.49 -1.71 -11.20
C GLU A 114 -9.48 -2.70 -10.61
N PHE A 115 -9.53 -2.84 -9.28
CA PHE A 115 -8.81 -3.91 -8.61
C PHE A 115 -9.63 -5.20 -8.73
N ASP A 116 -9.02 -6.23 -9.30
CA ASP A 116 -9.56 -7.59 -9.32
C ASP A 116 -8.97 -8.33 -8.13
N PHE A 117 -9.77 -8.56 -7.11
CA PHE A 117 -9.34 -9.28 -5.92
C PHE A 117 -9.65 -10.79 -5.99
N GLY A 118 -10.15 -11.27 -7.14
CA GLY A 118 -10.62 -12.65 -7.29
C GLY A 118 -11.87 -12.95 -6.47
N GLU A 119 -12.48 -14.12 -6.70
CA GLU A 119 -13.62 -14.57 -5.88
C GLU A 119 -13.23 -14.86 -4.42
N GLU A 120 -11.94 -15.11 -4.12
CA GLU A 120 -11.43 -15.25 -2.74
C GLU A 120 -11.55 -13.94 -1.91
N ALA A 121 -11.77 -12.79 -2.53
CA ALA A 121 -12.09 -11.55 -1.82
C ALA A 121 -13.59 -11.22 -1.79
N LYS A 122 -14.43 -11.97 -2.51
CA LYS A 122 -15.89 -11.88 -2.37
C LYS A 122 -16.43 -12.59 -1.12
N GLU A 123 -15.58 -13.31 -0.38
CA GLU A 123 -15.86 -13.70 1.01
C GLU A 123 -15.63 -12.53 2.00
N GLY A 124 -15.33 -11.32 1.50
CA GLY A 124 -15.21 -10.11 2.31
C GLY A 124 -16.48 -9.25 2.39
N ASP A 125 -17.51 -9.55 1.59
CA ASP A 125 -18.74 -8.76 1.52
C ASP A 125 -19.97 -9.68 1.64
N GLY A 126 -20.31 -10.03 2.88
CA GLY A 126 -21.70 -10.34 3.24
C GLY A 126 -22.06 -11.78 3.59
N GLU A 127 -21.15 -12.77 3.53
CA GLU A 127 -21.42 -14.05 4.18
C GLU A 127 -20.93 -13.98 5.65
N PRO A 128 -21.78 -14.30 6.64
CA PRO A 128 -21.34 -14.30 8.03
C PRO A 128 -20.24 -15.35 8.17
N VAL A 129 -19.01 -14.88 8.39
CA VAL A 129 -17.88 -15.76 8.68
C VAL A 129 -18.21 -16.51 9.96
N ASP A 130 -18.46 -17.81 9.83
CA ASP A 130 -18.74 -18.66 10.97
C ASP A 130 -17.42 -19.06 11.64
N PHE A 131 -17.24 -18.61 12.88
CA PHE A 131 -16.10 -18.96 13.73
C PHE A 131 -16.44 -20.03 14.76
N SER A 132 -17.61 -20.68 14.65
CA SER A 132 -18.08 -21.69 15.63
C SER A 132 -17.11 -22.86 15.82
N ASP A 133 -16.40 -23.25 14.76
CA ASP A 133 -15.40 -24.33 14.79
C ASP A 133 -14.01 -23.90 15.26
N GLN A 134 -13.79 -22.60 15.54
CA GLN A 134 -12.49 -22.08 15.95
C GLN A 134 -12.46 -21.75 17.44
N GLU A 135 -11.32 -22.02 18.07
CA GLU A 135 -11.09 -21.62 19.46
C GLU A 135 -10.58 -20.17 19.52
N SER A 136 -11.32 -19.33 20.25
CA SER A 136 -11.00 -17.92 20.44
C SER A 136 -9.63 -17.72 21.10
N LEU A 137 -8.88 -16.73 20.60
CA LEU A 137 -7.58 -16.32 21.12
C LEU A 137 -7.68 -15.45 22.38
N GLY A 138 -8.84 -14.84 22.60
CA GLY A 138 -9.07 -13.90 23.69
C GLY A 138 -9.99 -12.75 23.31
N PRO A 139 -10.30 -11.87 24.28
CA PRO A 139 -11.13 -10.70 24.06
C PRO A 139 -10.37 -9.61 23.30
N CYS A 140 -11.05 -8.96 22.37
CA CYS A 140 -10.53 -7.86 21.60
C CYS A 140 -10.33 -6.63 22.52
N PRO A 141 -9.19 -5.92 22.41
CA PRO A 141 -8.90 -4.78 23.27
C PRO A 141 -9.74 -3.53 22.98
N LYS A 142 -10.58 -3.52 21.92
CA LYS A 142 -11.47 -2.40 21.57
C LYS A 142 -12.89 -2.58 22.08
N ASP A 143 -13.49 -3.73 21.81
CA ASP A 143 -14.91 -4.01 21.95
C ASP A 143 -15.18 -5.28 22.77
N ALA A 144 -14.14 -5.92 23.32
CA ALA A 144 -14.20 -7.17 24.06
C ALA A 144 -14.81 -8.37 23.29
N GLY A 145 -15.00 -8.25 21.97
CA GLY A 145 -15.43 -9.35 21.10
C GLY A 145 -14.36 -10.43 20.99
N ARG A 146 -14.72 -11.62 20.52
CA ARG A 146 -13.77 -12.75 20.39
C ARG A 146 -12.87 -12.54 19.17
N VAL A 147 -11.58 -12.83 19.34
CA VAL A 147 -10.59 -12.76 18.27
C VAL A 147 -10.28 -14.14 17.72
N PHE A 148 -10.32 -14.28 16.40
CA PHE A 148 -10.14 -15.52 15.67
C PHE A 148 -9.05 -15.43 14.60
N GLU A 149 -8.68 -16.59 14.07
CA GLU A 149 -7.78 -16.70 12.94
C GLU A 149 -8.56 -16.64 11.62
N TYR A 150 -8.25 -15.65 10.78
CA TYR A 150 -8.88 -15.48 9.48
C TYR A 150 -7.83 -15.27 8.39
N GLY A 151 -7.64 -16.29 7.56
CA GLY A 151 -6.60 -16.33 6.53
C GLY A 151 -5.21 -16.06 7.12
N THR A 152 -4.58 -14.97 6.67
CA THR A 152 -3.23 -14.53 7.10
C THR A 152 -3.24 -13.55 8.27
N SER A 153 -4.39 -13.32 8.92
CA SER A 153 -4.56 -12.35 10.00
C SER A 153 -5.34 -12.92 11.20
N TYR A 154 -5.21 -12.23 12.33
CA TYR A 154 -6.07 -12.34 13.50
C TYR A 154 -7.10 -11.20 13.45
N VAL A 155 -8.38 -11.53 13.58
CA VAL A 155 -9.50 -10.59 13.41
C VAL A 155 -10.49 -10.69 14.56
N CYS A 156 -11.10 -9.58 14.95
CA CYS A 156 -12.27 -9.61 15.84
C CYS A 156 -13.49 -10.15 15.07
N GLU A 157 -14.37 -10.90 15.73
CA GLU A 157 -15.64 -11.37 15.15
C GLU A 157 -16.52 -10.22 14.66
N HIS A 158 -16.48 -9.08 15.33
CA HIS A 158 -17.20 -7.86 14.93
C HIS A 158 -16.47 -7.03 13.85
N ALA A 159 -15.28 -7.46 13.42
CA ALA A 159 -14.51 -6.83 12.36
C ALA A 159 -14.75 -7.47 10.98
N VAL A 160 -15.57 -8.52 10.92
CA VAL A 160 -15.90 -9.26 9.70
C VAL A 160 -17.41 -9.51 9.61
N GLY A 161 -17.91 -9.79 8.41
CA GLY A 161 -19.34 -9.99 8.14
C GLY A 161 -20.09 -8.71 7.74
N ALA A 162 -21.42 -8.81 7.63
CA ALA A 162 -22.27 -7.75 7.07
C ALA A 162 -22.37 -6.48 7.95
N HIS A 163 -22.14 -6.61 9.26
CA HIS A 163 -22.21 -5.50 10.21
C HIS A 163 -20.90 -5.33 10.97
N VAL A 164 -19.96 -4.64 10.33
CA VAL A 164 -18.65 -4.32 10.92
C VAL A 164 -18.80 -3.20 11.96
N THR A 165 -18.54 -3.52 13.23
CA THR A 165 -18.56 -2.54 14.35
C THR A 165 -17.20 -2.38 15.02
N CYS A 166 -16.23 -3.24 14.70
CA CYS A 166 -14.85 -3.19 15.19
C CYS A 166 -13.86 -3.16 14.02
N ASP A 167 -12.72 -2.49 14.19
CA ASP A 167 -11.65 -2.40 13.19
C ASP A 167 -10.35 -3.09 13.63
N PHE A 168 -10.41 -3.93 14.68
CA PHE A 168 -9.24 -4.66 15.17
C PHE A 168 -8.83 -5.80 14.20
N LYS A 169 -7.63 -5.67 13.64
CA LYS A 169 -6.98 -6.70 12.82
C LYS A 169 -5.47 -6.66 13.04
N SER A 170 -4.85 -7.82 13.19
CA SER A 170 -3.40 -7.98 13.30
C SER A 170 -2.90 -9.06 12.36
N GLY A 171 -1.75 -8.87 11.71
CA GLY A 171 -1.21 -9.89 10.80
C GLY A 171 -0.66 -11.10 11.57
N LYS A 172 -0.79 -12.31 11.00
CA LYS A 172 -0.07 -13.51 11.51
C LYS A 172 1.43 -13.41 11.27
N ILE A 173 1.87 -12.58 10.33
CA ILE A 173 3.28 -12.31 10.05
C ILE A 173 3.48 -10.79 10.03
N ILE A 174 4.39 -10.30 10.88
CA ILE A 174 4.72 -8.89 10.98
C ILE A 174 6.22 -8.74 10.69
N LEU A 175 6.59 -7.99 9.64
CA LEU A 175 7.99 -7.78 9.24
C LEU A 175 8.80 -9.09 9.15
N GLN A 176 8.24 -10.07 8.43
CA GLN A 176 8.79 -11.43 8.24
C GLN A 176 8.81 -12.32 9.48
N GLN A 177 8.39 -11.81 10.65
CA GLN A 177 8.31 -12.60 11.87
C GLN A 177 6.89 -13.13 12.07
N PRO A 178 6.69 -14.47 12.12
CA PRO A 178 5.40 -15.06 12.49
C PRO A 178 5.06 -14.75 13.95
N VAL A 179 3.83 -14.32 14.18
CA VAL A 179 3.25 -14.13 15.51
C VAL A 179 2.47 -15.40 15.85
N SER A 180 2.97 -16.17 16.81
CA SER A 180 2.30 -17.39 17.25
C SER A 180 0.97 -17.10 17.93
N ARG A 181 0.10 -18.11 17.92
CA ARG A 181 -1.20 -18.12 18.60
C ARG A 181 -1.09 -17.67 20.06
N GLU A 182 -0.10 -18.22 20.76
CA GLU A 182 0.20 -17.91 22.16
C GLU A 182 0.61 -16.45 22.38
N ASN A 183 1.45 -15.89 21.48
CA ASN A 183 1.84 -14.49 21.56
C ASN A 183 0.63 -13.59 21.33
N MET A 184 -0.24 -13.90 20.37
CA MET A 184 -1.46 -13.14 20.14
C MET A 184 -2.39 -13.20 21.36
N ALA A 185 -2.60 -14.39 21.95
CA ALA A 185 -3.37 -14.53 23.17
C ALA A 185 -2.80 -13.69 24.33
N LYS A 186 -1.48 -13.67 24.51
CA LYS A 186 -0.80 -12.79 25.49
C LYS A 186 -1.00 -11.31 25.20
N LEU A 187 -0.94 -10.91 23.93
CA LEU A 187 -1.19 -9.53 23.50
C LEU A 187 -2.61 -9.09 23.86
N LEU A 188 -3.59 -9.97 23.65
CA LEU A 188 -5.00 -9.69 23.97
C LEU A 188 -5.24 -9.67 25.48
N ALA A 189 -4.62 -10.59 26.24
CA ALA A 189 -4.82 -10.70 27.68
C ALA A 189 -4.07 -9.62 28.48
N THR A 190 -2.80 -9.37 28.16
CA THR A 190 -1.90 -8.49 28.93
C THR A 190 -1.62 -7.16 28.25
N GLY A 191 -1.99 -7.01 26.98
CA GLY A 191 -1.65 -5.85 26.15
C GLY A 191 -0.26 -5.91 25.52
N LYS A 192 0.52 -6.98 25.76
CA LYS A 192 1.90 -7.14 25.27
C LYS A 192 2.25 -8.60 24.96
N THR A 193 3.10 -8.82 23.96
CA THR A 193 3.68 -10.13 23.61
C THR A 193 4.99 -10.40 24.36
N ASP A 194 5.58 -11.58 24.20
CA ASP A 194 6.96 -11.84 24.63
C ASP A 194 7.98 -11.16 23.68
N LEU A 195 9.26 -11.20 24.05
CA LEU A 195 10.33 -10.65 23.22
C LEU A 195 10.49 -11.51 21.95
N MET A 196 10.18 -10.95 20.80
CA MET A 196 10.34 -11.61 19.51
C MET A 196 11.58 -11.07 18.81
N GLU A 197 12.45 -11.96 18.30
CA GLU A 197 13.83 -11.59 17.91
C GLU A 197 14.10 -11.49 16.41
N ASN A 198 13.16 -11.94 15.59
CA ASN A 198 13.38 -12.20 14.17
C ASN A 198 12.67 -11.19 13.25
N PHE A 199 12.30 -10.00 13.76
CA PHE A 199 11.75 -8.94 12.92
C PHE A 199 12.80 -8.38 11.97
N VAL A 200 12.45 -8.19 10.70
CA VAL A 200 13.35 -7.63 9.67
C VAL A 200 12.92 -6.21 9.32
N SER A 201 13.78 -5.22 9.58
CA SER A 201 13.47 -3.82 9.29
C SER A 201 13.43 -3.53 7.79
N ASN A 202 12.34 -2.92 7.30
CA ASN A 202 12.27 -2.48 5.91
C ASN A 202 13.30 -1.39 5.56
N LYS A 203 13.74 -0.59 6.54
CA LYS A 203 14.69 0.52 6.33
C LYS A 203 16.14 0.05 6.25
N THR A 204 16.54 -0.87 7.13
CA THR A 204 17.94 -1.29 7.26
C THR A 204 18.20 -2.72 6.81
N ARG A 205 17.13 -3.49 6.53
CA ARG A 205 17.17 -4.94 6.24
C ARG A 205 17.87 -5.76 7.34
N ARG A 206 18.02 -5.22 8.54
CA ARG A 206 18.62 -5.89 9.70
C ARG A 206 17.54 -6.48 10.61
N LYS A 207 17.88 -7.60 11.24
CA LYS A 207 17.07 -8.22 12.28
C LYS A 207 17.05 -7.37 13.55
N PHE A 208 15.91 -7.30 14.23
CA PHE A 208 15.78 -6.63 15.51
C PHE A 208 14.83 -7.37 16.44
N LYS A 209 15.03 -7.18 17.75
CA LYS A 209 14.17 -7.71 18.81
C LYS A 209 13.19 -6.63 19.27
N ALA A 210 11.93 -7.00 19.46
CA ALA A 210 10.91 -6.11 19.99
C ALA A 210 9.77 -6.91 20.63
N PHE A 211 9.03 -6.24 21.50
CA PHE A 211 7.70 -6.66 21.90
C PHE A 211 6.69 -6.00 20.97
N LEU A 212 5.61 -6.70 20.66
CA LEU A 212 4.38 -6.11 20.16
C LEU A 212 3.52 -5.72 21.36
N ALA A 213 3.08 -4.46 21.40
CA ALA A 213 2.21 -3.90 22.42
C ALA A 213 1.01 -3.21 21.78
N TYR A 214 -0.18 -3.37 22.35
CA TYR A 214 -1.38 -2.74 21.83
C TYR A 214 -1.49 -1.29 22.33
N ASP A 215 -1.51 -0.33 21.40
CA ASP A 215 -1.72 1.08 21.70
C ASP A 215 -3.22 1.40 21.67
N LYS A 216 -3.79 1.67 22.86
CA LYS A 216 -5.21 2.04 23.01
C LYS A 216 -5.57 3.38 22.36
N LYS A 217 -4.62 4.29 22.18
CA LYS A 217 -4.86 5.63 21.60
C LYS A 217 -4.91 5.55 20.08
N GLU A 218 -3.99 4.79 19.48
CA GLU A 218 -3.96 4.60 18.02
C GLU A 218 -4.85 3.43 17.55
N GLY A 219 -5.27 2.57 18.47
CA GLY A 219 -6.07 1.39 18.18
C GLY A 219 -5.31 0.34 17.36
N LYS A 220 -3.99 0.27 17.51
CA LYS A 220 -3.07 -0.53 16.67
C LYS A 220 -2.00 -1.21 17.52
N VAL A 221 -1.43 -2.28 16.98
CA VAL A 221 -0.29 -2.99 17.58
C VAL A 221 1.00 -2.29 17.15
N ASN A 222 1.75 -1.76 18.12
CA ASN A 222 3.01 -1.04 17.93
C ASN A 222 4.20 -1.84 18.49
N PHE A 223 5.41 -1.49 18.03
CA PHE A 223 6.64 -2.07 18.56
C PHE A 223 7.08 -1.34 19.82
N GLU A 224 7.25 -2.10 20.91
CA GLU A 224 7.89 -1.64 22.12
C GLU A 224 9.27 -2.32 22.22
N PHE A 225 10.33 -1.51 22.30
CA PHE A 225 11.69 -2.00 22.38
C PHE A 225 12.14 -2.07 23.84
N GLU A 226 12.98 -3.04 24.17
CA GLU A 226 13.66 -3.02 25.46
C GLU A 226 14.42 -1.70 25.63
N PRO A 227 14.41 -1.11 26.85
CA PRO A 227 15.19 0.07 27.13
C PRO A 227 16.65 -0.23 26.83
N ARG A 228 17.19 0.43 25.80
CA ARG A 228 18.59 0.27 25.42
C ARG A 228 19.47 0.61 26.62
N ALA A 229 20.34 -0.33 27.01
CA ALA A 229 21.51 0.01 27.81
C ALA A 229 22.21 1.21 27.15
N ALA A 230 22.51 2.24 27.95
CA ALA A 230 23.06 3.49 27.48
C ALA A 230 24.26 3.23 26.56
N LYS A 231 24.20 3.76 25.33
CA LYS A 231 25.33 3.69 24.40
C LYS A 231 26.51 4.40 25.06
N ALA A 232 27.58 3.66 25.33
CA ALA A 232 28.89 4.26 25.60
C ALA A 232 29.24 5.21 24.44
N PRO A 233 29.77 6.41 24.73
CA PRO A 233 30.04 7.41 23.70
C PRO A 233 31.03 6.85 22.68
N ALA A 234 30.68 6.99 21.39
CA ALA A 234 31.53 6.57 20.29
C ALA A 234 32.85 7.35 20.34
N ALA A 235 33.96 6.64 20.53
CA ALA A 235 35.29 7.23 20.45
C ALA A 235 35.49 7.81 19.04
N LYS A 236 35.67 9.13 18.96
CA LYS A 236 36.07 9.83 17.72
C LYS A 236 37.40 9.22 17.26
N LYS A 237 37.38 8.43 16.18
CA LYS A 237 38.61 8.12 15.44
C LYS A 237 39.03 9.38 14.69
N THR A 238 40.01 10.08 15.25
CA THR A 238 40.77 11.14 14.60
C THR A 238 41.45 10.56 13.36
N ALA A 239 41.06 11.02 12.18
CA ALA A 239 41.74 10.69 10.93
C ALA A 239 43.09 11.43 10.91
N ALA A 240 44.17 10.71 11.23
CA ALA A 240 45.54 11.20 11.03
C ALA A 240 45.85 11.19 9.52
N ARG A 241 45.74 12.35 8.90
CA ARG A 241 46.16 12.61 7.51
C ARG A 241 47.70 12.63 7.47
N LYS A 242 48.33 11.53 7.05
CA LYS A 242 49.75 11.54 6.67
C LYS A 242 49.90 12.30 5.35
N LYS A 243 50.62 13.43 5.38
CA LYS A 243 51.23 14.05 4.20
C LYS A 243 52.28 13.07 3.65
N ALA A 244 52.20 12.76 2.37
CA ALA A 244 53.31 12.20 1.61
C ALA A 244 54.09 13.35 0.97
N THR A 245 55.40 13.33 1.19
CA THR A 245 56.43 14.22 0.67
C THR A 245 57.02 13.55 -0.56
N GLU A 246 57.15 14.31 -1.66
CA GLU A 246 58.28 14.34 -2.64
C GLU A 246 58.68 13.04 -3.37
N GLU A 247 58.58 13.05 -4.71
CA GLU A 247 59.71 13.32 -5.63
C GLU A 247 59.18 13.66 -7.04
#